data_AF-A0A5E4A943-F1
#
_entry.id   AF-A0A5E4A943-F1
#
_cell.length_a   1.000
_cell.length_b   1.000
_cell.length_c   1.000
_cell.angle_alpha   90.00
_cell.angle_beta   90.00
_cell.angle_gamma   90.00
#
_symmetry.space_group_name_H-M   'P 1'
#
loop_
_entity.id
_entity.type
_entity.pdbx_description
1 polymer ?
#
loop_
_entity_poly.entity_id
_entity_poly.type
_entity_poly.pdbx_seq_one_letter_code
_entity_poly.pdbx_strand_id
1 'polypeptide(L)'
;MAPIVPSSGASLVSRAMALLLSLGVERALALPEICTQCPGSVQNLSNVALYCKQTPELMLQARCCLNQKGTILGLDLQNCSLEDPGPNFPQAYTAVIIDLQANPLKDNLANTFHGFIQLQTLVLPQDISCPGGNNAWKQVISYKDNKICQGQRNLCNSTGDPEMCPENGSCAVDGPGVLQCVCADGFHGYKCMHQGSFSLFMFFGILGSTTLSLSILLWGTQRRKAKTS
;
A
#
# COMPACT_ATOMS: atom_id res chain seq x y z
N MET A 1 -56.80 35.16 44.78
CA MET A 1 -55.68 34.23 45.03
C MET A 1 -55.65 33.23 43.88
N ALA A 2 -54.58 33.25 43.09
CA ALA A 2 -54.41 32.38 41.92
C ALA A 2 -53.83 31.03 42.34
N PRO A 3 -54.20 29.90 41.68
CA PRO A 3 -53.48 28.65 41.83
C PRO A 3 -52.35 28.57 40.80
N ILE A 4 -51.19 28.15 41.28
CA ILE A 4 -49.97 27.87 40.53
C ILE A 4 -50.13 26.49 39.88
N VAL A 5 -49.93 26.41 38.56
CA VAL A 5 -49.77 25.16 37.82
C VAL A 5 -48.26 24.92 37.63
N PRO A 6 -47.69 23.76 37.98
CA PRO A 6 -46.34 23.39 37.58
C PRO A 6 -46.37 22.75 36.19
N SER A 7 -45.94 23.52 35.19
CA SER A 7 -45.47 23.02 33.89
C SER A 7 -43.94 22.92 33.97
N SER A 8 -43.39 21.70 33.97
CA SER A 8 -42.03 21.42 33.47
C SER A 8 -41.68 19.94 33.67
N GLY A 9 -42.06 19.08 32.72
CA GLY A 9 -41.65 17.67 32.70
C GLY A 9 -41.46 17.09 31.30
N ALA A 10 -42.15 17.63 30.29
CA ALA A 10 -42.13 17.08 28.93
C ALA A 10 -40.88 17.44 28.09
N SER A 11 -40.11 18.48 28.49
CA SER A 11 -38.99 18.99 27.68
C SER A 11 -37.71 18.15 27.77
N LEU A 12 -37.47 17.49 28.90
CA LEU A 12 -36.22 16.75 29.16
C LEU A 12 -36.19 15.37 28.47
N VAL A 13 -37.33 14.69 28.41
CA VAL A 13 -37.45 13.36 27.77
C VAL A 13 -37.20 13.46 26.25
N SER A 14 -37.71 14.53 25.61
CA SER A 14 -37.57 14.72 24.17
C SER A 14 -36.13 15.09 23.74
N ARG A 15 -35.36 15.77 24.60
CA ARG A 15 -33.94 16.07 24.35
C ARG A 15 -33.03 14.87 24.59
N ALA A 16 -33.36 14.02 25.57
CA ALA A 16 -32.59 12.80 25.85
C ALA A 16 -32.71 11.76 24.72
N MET A 17 -33.89 11.60 24.11
CA MET A 17 -34.09 10.72 22.96
C MET A 17 -33.33 11.18 21.70
N ALA A 18 -33.23 12.50 21.46
CA ALA A 18 -32.47 13.04 20.33
C ALA A 18 -30.95 12.82 20.48
N LEU A 19 -30.41 12.87 21.71
CA LEU A 19 -29.01 12.57 22.00
C LEU A 19 -28.68 11.07 21.89
N LEU A 20 -29.61 10.19 22.28
CA LEU A 20 -29.43 8.73 22.16
C LEU A 20 -29.51 8.24 20.70
N LEU A 21 -30.27 8.91 19.83
CA LEU A 21 -30.34 8.59 18.40
C LEU A 21 -29.06 8.95 17.62
N SER A 22 -28.20 9.83 18.16
CA SER A 22 -26.91 10.17 17.53
C SER A 22 -25.75 9.21 17.87
N LEU A 23 -25.93 8.32 18.85
CA LEU A 23 -24.89 7.39 19.33
C LEU A 23 -24.91 6.01 18.64
N GLY A 24 -25.90 5.75 17.77
CA GLY A 24 -26.13 4.44 17.13
C GLY A 24 -25.80 4.36 15.65
N VAL A 25 -25.15 5.37 15.05
CA VAL A 25 -24.69 5.24 13.67
C VAL A 25 -23.36 4.49 13.71
N GLU A 26 -23.40 3.16 13.59
CA GLU A 26 -22.23 2.41 13.15
C GLU A 26 -21.71 3.10 11.88
N ARG A 27 -20.52 3.72 11.97
CA ARG A 27 -19.85 4.25 10.79
C ARG A 27 -19.56 3.06 9.90
N ALA A 28 -20.37 2.89 8.85
CA ALA A 28 -20.03 2.01 7.75
C ALA A 28 -18.62 2.37 7.29
N LEU A 29 -17.72 1.39 7.30
CA LEU A 29 -16.37 1.58 6.79
C LEU A 29 -16.47 2.01 5.33
N ALA A 30 -15.77 3.08 4.96
CA ALA A 30 -15.74 3.54 3.58
C ALA A 30 -15.12 2.47 2.70
N LEU A 31 -15.81 2.11 1.61
CA LEU A 31 -15.32 1.15 0.63
C LEU A 31 -14.08 1.71 -0.07
N PRO A 32 -12.95 0.97 -0.12
CA PRO A 32 -11.76 1.42 -0.85
C PRO A 32 -12.06 1.69 -2.33
N GLU A 33 -11.49 2.75 -2.90
CA GLU A 33 -11.77 3.20 -4.27
C GLU A 33 -11.43 2.13 -5.32
N ILE A 34 -10.39 1.33 -5.06
CA ILE A 34 -9.97 0.22 -5.93
C ILE A 34 -11.11 -0.80 -6.16
N CYS A 35 -12.01 -0.95 -5.20
CA CYS A 35 -13.16 -1.86 -5.27
C CYS A 35 -14.23 -1.37 -6.25
N THR A 36 -14.21 -0.10 -6.63
CA THR A 36 -15.16 0.53 -7.56
C THR A 36 -14.51 1.02 -8.85
N GLN A 37 -13.18 0.88 -8.97
CA GLN A 37 -12.42 1.31 -10.16
C GLN A 37 -12.93 0.64 -11.44
N CYS A 38 -13.36 -0.62 -11.34
CA CYS A 38 -13.98 -1.33 -12.44
C CYS A 38 -15.49 -1.48 -12.19
N PRO A 39 -16.36 -1.07 -13.13
CA PRO A 39 -17.80 -1.12 -12.95
C PRO A 39 -18.30 -2.56 -12.84
N GLY A 40 -19.40 -2.76 -12.11
CA GLY A 40 -20.02 -4.08 -11.92
C GLY A 40 -19.53 -4.83 -10.68
N SER A 41 -20.05 -6.03 -10.48
CA SER A 41 -19.70 -6.93 -9.37
C SER A 41 -18.69 -7.99 -9.78
N VAL A 42 -18.05 -8.62 -8.79
CA VAL A 42 -17.28 -9.86 -8.98
C VAL A 42 -18.11 -10.90 -9.73
N GLN A 43 -17.51 -11.61 -10.69
CA GLN A 43 -18.21 -12.66 -11.43
C GLN A 43 -18.35 -13.91 -10.57
N ASN A 44 -19.55 -14.51 -10.50
CA ASN A 44 -19.88 -15.61 -9.56
C ASN A 44 -18.95 -16.84 -9.58
N LEU A 45 -18.19 -17.04 -10.66
CA LEU A 45 -17.27 -18.15 -10.85
C LEU A 45 -15.79 -17.71 -11.00
N SER A 46 -15.49 -16.43 -10.77
CA SER A 46 -14.09 -16.00 -10.71
C SER A 46 -13.42 -16.61 -9.48
N ASN A 47 -12.09 -16.74 -9.54
CA ASN A 47 -11.34 -17.31 -8.43
C ASN A 47 -11.53 -16.50 -7.13
N VAL A 48 -11.70 -15.18 -7.26
CA VAL A 48 -11.99 -14.26 -6.14
C VAL A 48 -13.36 -14.54 -5.54
N ALA A 49 -14.41 -14.73 -6.36
CA ALA A 49 -15.73 -15.08 -5.85
C ALA A 49 -15.73 -16.40 -5.09
N LEU A 50 -15.04 -17.42 -5.63
CA LEU A 50 -14.92 -18.72 -4.99
C LEU A 50 -14.18 -18.63 -3.66
N TYR A 51 -13.04 -17.93 -3.63
CA TYR A 51 -12.28 -17.70 -2.41
C TYR A 51 -13.12 -16.98 -1.34
N CYS A 52 -13.83 -15.93 -1.74
CA CYS A 52 -14.66 -15.15 -0.81
C CYS A 52 -15.80 -15.98 -0.23
N LYS A 53 -16.47 -16.78 -1.08
CA LYS A 53 -17.59 -17.62 -0.66
C LYS A 53 -17.16 -18.78 0.25
N GLN A 54 -15.96 -19.32 0.04
CA GLN A 54 -15.43 -20.45 0.81
C GLN A 54 -14.86 -20.02 2.16
N THR A 55 -14.49 -18.76 2.32
CA THR A 55 -13.88 -18.26 3.55
C THR A 55 -14.94 -17.60 4.43
N PRO A 56 -15.21 -18.14 5.64
CA PRO A 56 -16.16 -17.53 6.57
C PRO A 56 -15.80 -16.07 6.87
N GLU A 57 -16.81 -15.26 7.18
CA GLU A 57 -16.67 -13.83 7.56
C GLU A 57 -16.18 -12.89 6.46
N LEU A 58 -15.95 -13.39 5.25
CA LEU A 58 -15.65 -12.55 4.10
C LEU A 58 -16.93 -12.19 3.35
N MET A 59 -16.96 -10.96 2.83
CA MET A 59 -18.09 -10.42 2.10
C MET A 59 -17.63 -9.84 0.77
N LEU A 60 -18.37 -10.15 -0.29
CA LEU A 60 -18.18 -9.51 -1.58
C LEU A 60 -18.84 -8.12 -1.55
N GLN A 61 -18.06 -7.10 -1.88
CA GLN A 61 -18.54 -5.74 -2.05
C GLN A 61 -17.90 -5.11 -3.29
N ALA A 62 -18.74 -4.77 -4.27
CA ALA A 62 -18.33 -4.34 -5.61
C ALA A 62 -17.34 -5.36 -6.25
N ARG A 63 -16.09 -4.97 -6.48
CA ARG A 63 -15.02 -5.82 -7.03
C ARG A 63 -14.09 -6.44 -5.99
N CYS A 64 -14.36 -6.23 -4.71
CA CYS A 64 -13.51 -6.71 -3.62
C CYS A 64 -14.17 -7.82 -2.80
N CYS A 65 -13.34 -8.70 -2.28
CA CYS A 65 -13.64 -9.57 -1.17
C CYS A 65 -13.00 -8.98 0.10
N LEU A 66 -13.82 -8.60 1.07
CA LEU A 66 -13.44 -7.86 2.26
C LEU A 66 -13.70 -8.69 3.52
N ASN A 67 -12.90 -8.49 4.56
CA ASN A 67 -13.27 -8.93 5.91
C ASN A 67 -14.15 -7.88 6.62
N GLN A 68 -14.59 -8.18 7.85
CA GLN A 68 -15.40 -7.26 8.68
C GLN A 68 -14.72 -5.91 8.99
N LYS A 69 -13.40 -5.83 8.87
CA LYS A 69 -12.60 -4.61 9.08
C LYS A 69 -12.38 -3.82 7.79
N GLY A 70 -12.99 -4.23 6.67
CA GLY A 70 -12.80 -3.61 5.37
C GLY A 70 -11.43 -3.88 4.73
N THR A 71 -10.66 -4.84 5.25
CA THR A 71 -9.39 -5.26 4.65
C THR A 71 -9.66 -6.04 3.37
N ILE A 72 -8.97 -5.68 2.27
CA ILE A 72 -9.08 -6.36 0.98
C ILE A 72 -8.26 -7.65 1.03
N LEU A 73 -8.95 -8.79 0.91
CA LEU A 73 -8.33 -10.11 0.79
C LEU A 73 -8.44 -10.69 -0.62
N GLY A 74 -9.41 -10.22 -1.40
CA GLY A 74 -9.54 -10.56 -2.81
C GLY A 74 -9.91 -9.35 -3.66
N LEU A 75 -9.36 -9.28 -4.88
CA LEU A 75 -9.64 -8.19 -5.83
C LEU A 75 -9.87 -8.76 -7.23
N ASP A 76 -11.04 -8.49 -7.80
CA ASP A 76 -11.43 -8.92 -9.15
C ASP A 76 -11.54 -7.70 -10.07
N LEU A 77 -10.46 -7.41 -10.80
CA LEU A 77 -10.44 -6.40 -11.86
C LEU A 77 -10.40 -7.04 -13.24
N GLN A 78 -11.05 -8.19 -13.43
CA GLN A 78 -11.08 -8.85 -14.72
C GLN A 78 -11.97 -8.11 -15.73
N ASN A 79 -11.55 -8.09 -16.99
CA ASN A 79 -12.31 -7.50 -18.11
C ASN A 79 -12.72 -6.04 -17.87
N CYS A 80 -11.76 -5.22 -17.44
CA CYS A 80 -11.94 -3.81 -17.10
C CYS A 80 -11.27 -2.88 -18.13
N SER A 81 -10.76 -3.44 -19.24
CA SER A 81 -10.00 -2.73 -20.27
C SER A 81 -8.79 -1.96 -19.73
N LEU A 82 -8.14 -2.50 -18.70
CA LEU A 82 -6.99 -1.87 -18.04
C LEU A 82 -5.68 -2.15 -18.79
N GLU A 83 -4.90 -1.11 -19.07
CA GLU A 83 -3.49 -1.27 -19.51
C GLU A 83 -2.53 -1.41 -18.34
N ASP A 84 -2.90 -0.86 -17.18
CA ASP A 84 -2.23 -0.98 -15.90
C ASP A 84 -3.25 -0.97 -14.76
N PRO A 85 -2.92 -1.54 -13.57
CA PRO A 85 -3.86 -1.59 -12.45
C PRO A 85 -4.21 -0.22 -11.82
N GLY A 86 -3.51 0.86 -12.16
CA GLY A 86 -3.80 2.20 -11.69
C GLY A 86 -3.18 2.58 -10.33
N PRO A 87 -3.23 3.87 -9.96
CA PRO A 87 -2.60 4.41 -8.75
C PRO A 87 -3.26 3.94 -7.45
N ASN A 88 -4.50 3.47 -7.50
CA ASN A 88 -5.24 2.98 -6.34
C ASN A 88 -4.96 1.50 -6.03
N PHE A 89 -4.25 0.79 -6.92
CA PHE A 89 -3.92 -0.63 -6.74
C PHE A 89 -3.22 -0.96 -5.40
N PRO A 90 -2.30 -0.12 -4.87
CA PRO A 90 -1.67 -0.37 -3.57
C PRO A 90 -2.65 -0.44 -2.39
N GLN A 91 -3.89 0.04 -2.52
CA GLN A 91 -4.92 -0.15 -1.48
C GLN A 91 -5.20 -1.64 -1.21
N ALA A 92 -4.94 -2.51 -2.20
CA ALA A 92 -5.14 -3.95 -2.12
C ALA A 92 -3.87 -4.74 -1.72
N TYR A 93 -2.84 -4.12 -1.15
CA TYR A 93 -1.57 -4.79 -0.81
C TYR A 93 -1.70 -6.01 0.12
N THR A 94 -2.80 -6.10 0.88
CA THR A 94 -3.15 -7.24 1.74
C THR A 94 -3.83 -8.39 1.00
N ALA A 95 -4.11 -8.25 -0.29
CA ALA A 95 -4.86 -9.23 -1.06
C ALA A 95 -4.09 -10.56 -1.15
N VAL A 96 -4.81 -11.64 -0.84
CA VAL A 96 -4.36 -13.02 -0.98
C VAL A 96 -4.61 -13.53 -2.40
N ILE A 97 -5.66 -13.01 -3.04
CA ILE A 97 -6.03 -13.38 -4.41
C ILE A 97 -6.37 -12.15 -5.27
N ILE A 98 -5.82 -12.09 -6.47
CA ILE A 98 -6.08 -11.01 -7.42
C ILE A 98 -6.37 -11.60 -8.80
N ASP A 99 -7.43 -11.15 -9.44
CA ASP A 99 -7.78 -11.50 -10.81
C ASP A 99 -7.72 -10.27 -11.73
N LEU A 100 -6.77 -10.29 -12.67
CA LEU A 100 -6.56 -9.25 -13.67
C LEU A 100 -6.78 -9.77 -15.10
N GLN A 101 -7.34 -10.97 -15.28
CA GLN A 101 -7.48 -11.58 -16.61
C GLN A 101 -8.37 -10.75 -17.55
N ALA A 102 -8.29 -11.03 -18.85
CA ALA A 102 -9.07 -10.34 -19.89
C ALA A 102 -8.87 -8.80 -19.91
N ASN A 103 -7.68 -8.34 -19.55
CA ASN A 103 -7.27 -6.94 -19.69
C ASN A 103 -6.09 -6.80 -20.67
N PRO A 104 -5.98 -5.70 -21.41
CA PRO A 104 -4.84 -5.41 -22.28
C PRO A 104 -3.62 -4.89 -21.50
N LEU A 105 -3.19 -5.63 -20.46
CA LEU A 105 -2.09 -5.20 -19.59
C LEU A 105 -0.76 -5.13 -20.33
N LYS A 106 0.14 -4.28 -19.84
CA LYS A 106 1.54 -4.24 -20.28
C LYS A 106 2.35 -5.33 -19.57
N ASP A 107 3.32 -5.92 -20.28
CA ASP A 107 4.03 -7.13 -19.83
C ASP A 107 4.92 -6.91 -18.59
N ASN A 108 5.38 -5.67 -18.34
CA ASN A 108 6.19 -5.37 -17.15
C ASN A 108 5.35 -4.90 -15.95
N LEU A 109 4.89 -5.86 -15.14
CA LEU A 109 4.17 -5.61 -13.88
C LEU A 109 5.03 -5.80 -12.62
N ALA A 110 6.35 -6.00 -12.74
CA ALA A 110 7.19 -6.40 -11.61
C ALA A 110 7.10 -5.42 -10.42
N ASN A 111 7.17 -4.12 -10.71
CA ASN A 111 7.13 -3.08 -9.69
C ASN A 111 5.70 -2.82 -9.15
N THR A 112 4.67 -3.28 -9.86
CA THR A 112 3.27 -3.05 -9.46
C THR A 112 2.89 -3.83 -8.20
N PHE A 113 3.60 -4.91 -7.90
CA PHE A 113 3.32 -5.81 -6.79
C PHE A 113 4.28 -5.64 -5.60
N HIS A 114 5.00 -4.52 -5.51
CA HIS A 114 5.76 -4.18 -4.29
C HIS A 114 4.83 -4.14 -3.06
N GLY A 115 5.25 -4.75 -1.96
CA GLY A 115 4.48 -4.85 -0.73
C GLY A 115 3.35 -5.90 -0.72
N PHE A 116 3.06 -6.58 -1.83
CA PHE A 116 2.06 -7.67 -1.89
C PHE A 116 2.64 -8.98 -1.37
N ILE A 117 2.99 -8.99 -0.08
CA ILE A 117 3.67 -10.10 0.61
C ILE A 117 2.74 -11.26 0.99
N GLN A 118 1.42 -11.06 0.87
CA GLN A 118 0.41 -12.09 1.21
C GLN A 118 -0.19 -12.76 -0.04
N LEU A 119 0.19 -12.32 -1.24
CA LEU A 119 -0.41 -12.76 -2.49
C LEU A 119 -0.11 -14.24 -2.75
N GLN A 120 -1.14 -15.07 -2.80
CA GLN A 120 -1.04 -16.51 -3.05
C GLN A 120 -1.56 -16.92 -4.42
N THR A 121 -2.50 -16.17 -5.00
CA THR A 121 -3.04 -16.47 -6.33
C THR A 121 -3.16 -15.20 -7.13
N LEU A 122 -2.49 -15.15 -8.27
CA LEU A 122 -2.57 -14.07 -9.23
C LEU A 122 -2.99 -14.63 -10.58
N VAL A 123 -4.12 -14.15 -11.11
CA VAL A 123 -4.63 -14.51 -12.43
C VAL A 123 -4.34 -13.36 -13.39
N LEU A 124 -3.65 -13.66 -14.49
CA LEU A 124 -3.19 -12.70 -15.49
C LEU A 124 -3.69 -13.10 -16.88
N PRO A 125 -3.73 -12.16 -17.84
CA PRO A 125 -3.82 -12.50 -19.26
C PRO A 125 -2.66 -13.43 -19.69
N GLN A 126 -2.90 -14.29 -20.67
CA GLN A 126 -1.97 -15.35 -21.06
C GLN A 126 -0.58 -14.83 -21.48
N ASP A 127 -0.52 -13.71 -22.19
CA ASP A 127 0.73 -13.10 -22.68
C ASP A 127 1.57 -12.43 -21.58
N ILE A 128 1.01 -12.22 -20.39
CA ILE A 128 1.68 -11.47 -19.32
C ILE A 128 2.48 -12.40 -18.43
N SER A 129 3.74 -12.07 -18.20
CA SER A 129 4.61 -12.84 -17.31
C SER A 129 4.23 -12.66 -15.84
N CYS A 130 4.37 -13.73 -15.04
CA CYS A 130 4.21 -13.62 -13.59
C CYS A 130 5.24 -12.63 -13.01
N PRO A 131 4.85 -11.70 -12.12
CA PRO A 131 5.79 -10.80 -11.44
C PRO A 131 6.88 -11.59 -10.72
N GLY A 132 8.13 -11.14 -10.83
CA GLY A 132 9.29 -11.86 -10.30
C GLY A 132 9.71 -13.10 -11.11
N GLY A 133 9.03 -13.40 -12.22
CA GLY A 133 9.28 -14.57 -13.05
C GLY A 133 8.82 -15.88 -12.41
N ASN A 134 9.01 -17.00 -13.12
CA ASN A 134 8.48 -18.30 -12.70
C ASN A 134 9.06 -18.78 -11.35
N ASN A 135 10.29 -18.38 -11.01
CA ASN A 135 10.97 -18.77 -9.78
C ASN A 135 10.41 -18.08 -8.54
N ALA A 136 9.66 -16.98 -8.69
CA ALA A 136 8.99 -16.30 -7.59
C ALA A 136 7.75 -17.05 -7.08
N TRP A 137 7.30 -18.09 -7.80
CA TRP A 137 6.06 -18.80 -7.53
C TRP A 137 6.31 -20.30 -7.33
N LYS A 138 5.47 -20.98 -6.55
CA LYS A 138 5.51 -22.43 -6.39
C LYS A 138 5.09 -23.11 -7.68
N GLN A 139 4.06 -22.57 -8.32
CA GLN A 139 3.48 -23.11 -9.54
C GLN A 139 3.01 -21.98 -10.45
N VAL A 140 3.27 -22.11 -11.74
CA VAL A 140 2.70 -21.26 -12.79
C VAL A 140 1.93 -22.16 -13.75
N ILE A 141 0.65 -21.88 -13.93
CA ILE A 141 -0.25 -22.66 -14.78
C ILE A 141 -0.69 -21.76 -15.94
N SER A 142 -0.36 -22.16 -17.16
CA SER A 142 -0.79 -21.44 -18.37
C SER A 142 -1.99 -22.15 -18.98
N TYR A 143 -3.09 -21.43 -19.16
CA TYR A 143 -4.23 -21.85 -19.95
C TYR A 143 -4.24 -21.11 -21.30
N LYS A 144 -5.29 -21.33 -22.10
CA LYS A 144 -5.45 -20.68 -23.40
C LYS A 144 -5.63 -19.16 -23.28
N ASP A 145 -6.45 -18.72 -22.33
CA ASP A 145 -6.89 -17.32 -22.25
C ASP A 145 -6.29 -16.59 -21.04
N ASN A 146 -5.73 -17.32 -20.07
CA ASN A 146 -5.15 -16.76 -18.85
C ASN A 146 -3.93 -17.55 -18.37
N LYS A 147 -3.26 -16.98 -17.38
CA LYS A 147 -2.14 -17.57 -16.66
C LYS A 147 -2.39 -17.39 -15.16
N ILE A 148 -2.09 -18.41 -14.37
CA ILE A 148 -2.25 -18.39 -12.91
C ILE A 148 -0.89 -18.59 -12.27
N CYS A 149 -0.47 -17.61 -11.47
CA CYS A 149 0.72 -17.66 -10.63
C CYS A 149 0.28 -18.03 -9.20
N GLN A 150 0.75 -19.16 -8.67
CA GLN A 150 0.31 -19.72 -7.40
C GLN A 150 1.45 -19.91 -6.41
N GLY A 151 1.18 -19.51 -5.17
CA GLY A 151 2.05 -19.67 -4.02
C GLY A 151 3.33 -18.87 -4.15
N GLN A 152 3.30 -17.58 -3.79
CA GLN A 152 4.51 -16.77 -3.73
C GLN A 152 5.57 -17.45 -2.86
N ARG A 153 6.82 -17.52 -3.34
CA ARG A 153 7.95 -18.05 -2.60
C ARG A 153 8.58 -16.96 -1.76
N ASN A 154 9.03 -17.32 -0.57
CA ASN A 154 9.85 -16.45 0.27
C ASN A 154 11.31 -16.52 -0.21
N LEU A 155 11.81 -15.44 -0.81
CA LEU A 155 13.18 -15.37 -1.31
C LEU A 155 14.22 -15.45 -0.20
N CYS A 156 13.91 -14.92 1.00
CA CYS A 156 14.79 -14.98 2.17
C CYS A 156 15.01 -16.40 2.71
N ASN A 157 14.15 -17.36 2.35
CA ASN A 157 14.30 -18.77 2.72
C ASN A 157 15.15 -19.57 1.70
N SER A 158 15.66 -18.94 0.64
CA SER A 158 16.51 -19.62 -0.33
C SER A 158 17.88 -19.88 0.31
N THR A 159 18.13 -21.15 0.62
CA THR A 159 19.19 -21.72 1.48
C THR A 159 20.64 -21.53 0.99
N GLY A 160 20.93 -20.61 0.07
CA GLY A 160 22.15 -20.67 -0.74
C GLY A 160 23.11 -19.48 -0.68
N ASP A 161 22.68 -18.29 -0.26
CA ASP A 161 23.53 -17.09 -0.41
C ASP A 161 23.72 -16.35 0.92
N PRO A 162 24.88 -16.50 1.58
CA PRO A 162 25.21 -15.83 2.84
C PRO A 162 25.19 -14.29 2.78
N GLU A 163 25.10 -13.69 1.58
CA GLU A 163 25.20 -12.23 1.37
C GLU A 163 23.92 -11.56 0.83
N MET A 164 22.72 -12.08 1.10
CA MET A 164 21.49 -11.39 0.64
C MET A 164 21.31 -10.00 1.26
N CYS A 165 21.68 -9.85 2.54
CA CYS A 165 21.64 -8.58 3.25
C CYS A 165 22.96 -8.34 4.00
N PRO A 166 23.35 -7.07 4.20
CA PRO A 166 24.53 -6.70 4.98
C PRO A 166 24.36 -7.07 6.46
N GLU A 167 25.45 -7.05 7.23
CA GLU A 167 25.49 -7.47 8.64
C GLU A 167 24.40 -6.84 9.53
N ASN A 168 24.11 -5.55 9.33
CA ASN A 168 23.08 -4.82 10.10
C ASN A 168 21.70 -4.82 9.41
N GLY A 169 21.51 -5.66 8.37
CA GLY A 169 20.29 -5.77 7.60
C GLY A 169 19.67 -7.16 7.73
N SER A 170 18.37 -7.19 7.99
CA SER A 170 17.58 -8.42 7.94
C SER A 170 16.82 -8.54 6.63
N CYS A 171 16.83 -9.72 6.02
CA CYS A 171 16.06 -9.98 4.79
C CYS A 171 14.56 -9.98 5.11
N ALA A 172 13.79 -9.23 4.33
CA ALA A 172 12.34 -9.25 4.32
C ALA A 172 11.82 -9.37 2.89
N VAL A 173 10.68 -10.05 2.72
CA VAL A 173 10.01 -10.15 1.42
C VAL A 173 9.30 -8.82 1.13
N ASP A 174 9.29 -8.38 -0.13
CA ASP A 174 8.62 -7.15 -0.56
C ASP A 174 7.76 -7.35 -1.82
N GLY A 175 7.18 -8.55 -1.96
CA GLY A 175 6.34 -8.93 -3.09
C GLY A 175 6.93 -10.07 -3.93
N PRO A 176 6.28 -10.45 -5.05
CA PRO A 176 6.68 -11.61 -5.82
C PRO A 176 8.05 -11.41 -6.47
N GLY A 177 9.04 -12.21 -6.06
CA GLY A 177 10.40 -12.12 -6.61
C GLY A 177 11.22 -10.93 -6.11
N VAL A 178 10.70 -10.19 -5.12
CA VAL A 178 11.35 -8.99 -4.57
C VAL A 178 11.65 -9.22 -3.09
N LEU A 179 12.88 -8.88 -2.71
CA LEU A 179 13.31 -8.80 -1.32
C LEU A 179 13.78 -7.37 -1.00
N GLN A 180 13.74 -7.02 0.27
CA GLN A 180 14.30 -5.81 0.82
C GLN A 180 15.14 -6.13 2.05
N CYS A 181 16.16 -5.34 2.31
CA CYS A 181 16.94 -5.43 3.53
C CYS A 181 16.45 -4.35 4.50
N VAL A 182 15.83 -4.78 5.60
CA VAL A 182 15.37 -3.91 6.68
C VAL A 182 16.50 -3.74 7.67
N CYS A 183 16.91 -2.49 7.92
CA CYS A 183 18.00 -2.21 8.84
C CYS A 183 17.60 -2.46 10.29
N ALA A 184 18.55 -2.94 11.08
CA ALA A 184 18.44 -3.02 12.53
C ALA A 184 18.24 -1.62 13.15
N ASP A 185 17.66 -1.58 14.35
CA ASP A 185 17.37 -0.33 15.05
C ASP A 185 18.62 0.56 15.18
N GLY A 186 18.46 1.83 14.81
CA GLY A 186 19.55 2.81 14.82
C GLY A 186 20.48 2.75 13.61
N PHE A 187 20.30 1.80 12.68
CA PHE A 187 21.01 1.72 11.40
C PHE A 187 20.13 2.19 10.25
N HIS A 188 20.72 2.85 9.25
CA HIS A 188 20.02 3.34 8.08
C HIS A 188 20.96 3.51 6.86
N GLY A 189 20.37 3.92 5.74
CA GLY A 189 21.07 4.23 4.50
C GLY A 189 21.47 3.00 3.69
N TYR A 190 22.31 3.20 2.68
CA TYR A 190 22.75 2.12 1.80
C TYR A 190 23.45 1.02 2.61
N LYS A 191 22.98 -0.22 2.45
CA LYS A 191 23.47 -1.39 3.16
C LYS A 191 23.48 -1.27 4.69
N CYS A 192 22.61 -0.44 5.28
CA CYS A 192 22.50 -0.29 6.74
C CYS A 192 23.85 0.06 7.42
N MET A 193 24.71 0.81 6.73
CA MET A 193 26.06 1.13 7.23
C MET A 193 26.12 2.38 8.11
N HIS A 194 25.09 3.20 8.12
CA HIS A 194 25.07 4.42 8.94
C HIS A 194 24.37 4.17 10.26
N GLN A 195 25.05 4.46 11.36
CA GLN A 195 24.50 4.39 12.71
C GLN A 195 24.13 5.79 13.21
N GLY A 196 23.03 5.90 13.94
CA GLY A 196 22.56 7.15 14.53
C GLY A 196 21.69 7.97 13.59
N SER A 197 21.63 9.29 13.79
CA SER A 197 20.87 10.21 12.93
C SER A 197 21.80 11.19 12.23
N PHE A 198 21.49 11.50 10.97
CA PHE A 198 22.20 12.54 10.25
C PHE A 198 21.87 13.92 10.85
N SER A 199 22.87 14.61 11.41
CA SER A 199 22.68 15.92 12.04
C SER A 199 22.50 17.01 10.98
N LEU A 200 21.25 17.25 10.58
CA LEU A 200 20.89 18.30 9.61
C LEU A 200 21.40 19.68 10.04
N PHE A 201 21.35 19.99 11.34
CA PHE A 201 21.82 21.27 11.86
C PHE A 201 23.33 21.47 11.68
N MET A 202 24.14 20.43 11.90
CA MET A 202 25.59 20.54 11.63
C MET A 202 25.86 20.69 10.15
N PHE A 203 25.20 19.89 9.30
CA PHE A 203 25.39 19.95 7.86
C PHE A 203 25.02 21.32 7.29
N PHE A 204 23.81 21.81 7.56
CA PHE A 204 23.38 23.13 7.11
C PHE A 204 24.11 24.27 7.81
N GLY A 205 24.54 24.09 9.05
CA GLY A 205 25.36 25.07 9.76
C GLY A 205 26.72 25.28 9.10
N ILE A 206 27.42 24.19 8.76
CA ILE A 206 28.72 24.25 8.06
C ILE A 206 28.53 24.84 6.66
N LEU A 207 27.57 24.33 5.88
CA LEU A 207 27.28 24.85 4.54
C LEU A 207 26.91 26.33 4.58
N GLY A 208 25.96 26.72 5.43
CA GLY A 208 25.52 28.11 5.57
C GLY A 208 26.65 29.04 6.00
N SER A 209 27.46 28.63 6.98
CA SER A 209 28.59 29.44 7.47
C SER A 209 29.66 29.64 6.41
N THR A 210 30.04 28.56 5.70
CA THR A 210 31.03 28.63 4.62
C THR A 210 30.53 29.48 3.45
N THR A 211 29.27 29.30 3.03
CA THR A 211 28.65 30.15 2.00
C THR A 211 28.64 31.62 2.42
N LEU A 212 28.17 31.93 3.63
CA LEU A 212 28.12 33.31 4.13
C LEU A 212 29.51 33.94 4.18
N SER A 213 30.50 33.20 4.68
CA SER A 213 31.89 33.66 4.76
C SER A 213 32.46 33.96 3.38
N LEU A 214 32.26 33.06 2.41
CA LEU A 214 32.69 33.26 1.03
C LEU A 214 31.96 34.45 0.38
N SER A 215 30.65 34.60 0.58
CA SER A 215 29.89 35.75 0.08
C SER A 215 30.41 37.06 0.64
N ILE A 216 30.73 37.14 1.94
CA ILE A 216 31.30 38.33 2.58
C ILE A 216 32.70 38.64 2.01
N LEU A 217 33.55 37.62 1.85
CA LEU A 217 34.89 37.78 1.29
C LEU A 217 34.85 38.28 -0.16
N LEU A 218 34.00 37.66 -0.98
CA LEU A 218 33.80 38.07 -2.37
C LEU A 218 33.23 39.49 -2.45
N TRP A 219 32.24 39.82 -1.63
CA TRP A 219 31.69 41.18 -1.55
C TRP A 219 32.75 42.20 -1.16
N GLY A 220 33.55 41.91 -0.12
CA GLY A 220 34.60 42.80 0.37
C GLY A 220 35.71 43.03 -0.65
N THR A 221 36.14 41.98 -1.35
CA THR A 221 37.21 42.06 -2.36
C THR A 221 36.72 42.73 -3.66
N GLN A 222 35.52 42.40 -4.15
CA GLN A 222 34.94 43.05 -5.33
C GLN A 222 34.59 44.52 -5.08
N ARG A 223 34.02 44.87 -3.93
CA ARG A 223 33.72 46.26 -3.57
C ARG A 223 34.98 47.11 -3.38
N ARG A 224 36.09 46.52 -2.91
CA ARG A 224 37.38 47.21 -2.85
C ARG A 224 37.92 47.49 -4.24
N LYS A 225 37.82 46.54 -5.19
CA LYS A 225 38.26 46.77 -6.58
C LYS A 225 37.47 47.86 -7.30
N ALA A 226 36.17 47.99 -7.03
CA ALA A 226 35.33 49.06 -7.61
C ALA A 226 35.63 50.47 -7.06
N LYS A 227 36.39 50.61 -5.97
CA LYS A 227 36.74 51.90 -5.36
C LYS A 227 38.16 52.39 -5.70
N THR A 228 38.96 51.57 -6.37
CA THR A 228 40.35 51.87 -6.76
C THR A 228 40.53 52.10 -8.26
N SER A 229 39.43 52.18 -9.02
CA SER A 229 39.37 52.62 -10.43
C SER A 229 38.58 53.91 -10.53
#